data_AF-A0A7R9VJI8-F1
#
_entry.id   AF-A0A7R9VJI8-F1
#
_cell.length_a   1.000
_cell.length_b   1.000
_cell.length_c   1.000
_cell.angle_alpha   90.00
_cell.angle_beta   90.00
_cell.angle_gamma   90.00
#
_symmetry.space_group_name_H-M   'P 1'
#
loop_
_entity.id
_entity.type
_entity.pdbx_description
1 polymer ?
#
loop_
_entity_poly.entity_id
_entity_poly.type
_entity_poly.pdbx_seq_one_letter_code
_entity_poly.pdbx_strand_id
1 'polypeptide(L)'
;DQMRCEFGENSVVIARVLNDTAIECTSPPSYTETISAVPLKLVLDWQVHDGISEYQHEKASSDMLDAGLYFEYYEHALALSVYPQTGPSCGGTVLQIQGKFNHYPLVYCQVG
;
A
#
# COMPACT_ATOMS: atom_id res chain seq x y z
N ASP A 1 -4.55 22.81 -0.68
CA ASP A 1 -3.42 21.93 -1.02
C ASP A 1 -3.78 20.48 -0.80
N GLN A 2 -3.50 19.63 -1.79
CA GLN A 2 -3.75 18.19 -1.70
C GLN A 2 -2.43 17.45 -1.90
N MET A 3 -2.10 16.55 -0.97
CA MET A 3 -0.94 15.67 -1.08
C MET A 3 -1.36 14.34 -1.70
N ARG A 4 -0.48 13.74 -2.51
CA ARG A 4 -0.69 12.43 -3.12
C ARG A 4 0.54 11.56 -2.94
N CYS A 5 0.31 10.27 -2.75
CA CYS A 5 1.35 9.25 -2.84
C CYS A 5 1.31 8.62 -4.23
N GLU A 6 2.47 8.55 -4.88
CA GLU A 6 2.66 7.89 -6.17
C GLU A 6 3.47 6.61 -5.96
N PHE A 7 2.90 5.49 -6.41
CA PHE A 7 3.47 4.15 -6.36
C PHE A 7 3.81 3.72 -7.80
N GLY A 8 5.10 3.63 -8.12
CA GLY A 8 5.55 3.36 -9.49
C GLY A 8 5.30 4.56 -10.41
N GLU A 9 5.01 4.30 -11.68
CA GLU A 9 4.85 5.37 -12.69
C GLU A 9 3.39 5.82 -12.91
N ASN A 10 2.40 5.03 -12.49
CA ASN A 10 1.00 5.24 -12.90
C ASN A 10 -0.03 5.05 -11.78
N SER A 11 0.39 4.91 -10.53
CA SER A 11 -0.53 4.60 -9.43
C SER A 11 -0.50 5.69 -8.37
N VAL A 12 -1.43 6.64 -8.46
CA VAL A 12 -1.49 7.80 -7.58
C VAL A 12 -2.72 7.70 -6.68
N VAL A 13 -2.53 7.91 -5.37
CA VAL A 13 -3.60 7.90 -4.36
C VAL A 13 -3.55 9.18 -3.52
N ILE A 14 -4.71 9.63 -3.07
CA ILE A 14 -4.81 10.81 -2.20
C ILE A 14 -4.27 10.45 -0.81
N ALA A 15 -3.41 11.31 -0.27
CA ALA A 15 -2.89 11.18 1.08
C ALA A 15 -3.83 11.85 2.10
N ARG A 16 -3.95 11.24 3.28
CA ARG A 16 -4.53 11.85 4.48
C ARG A 16 -3.40 12.38 5.36
N VAL A 17 -3.35 13.69 5.57
CA VAL A 17 -2.37 14.30 6.48
C VAL A 17 -2.75 13.99 7.91
N LEU A 18 -1.83 13.39 8.68
CA LEU A 18 -2.05 13.06 10.09
C LEU A 18 -1.50 14.17 11.00
N ASN A 19 -0.30 14.69 10.68
CA ASN A 19 0.34 15.81 11.35
C ASN A 19 1.47 16.38 10.45
N ASP A 20 2.25 17.34 10.98
CA ASP A 20 3.33 18.04 10.26
C ASP A 20 4.46 17.12 9.73
N THR A 21 4.53 15.87 10.18
CA THR A 21 5.58 14.90 9.86
C THR A 21 5.07 13.57 9.32
N ALA A 22 3.75 13.37 9.27
CA ALA A 22 3.16 12.09 8.94
C ALA A 22 1.92 12.23 8.06
N ILE A 23 1.86 11.40 7.04
CA ILE A 23 0.72 11.22 6.15
C ILE A 23 0.38 9.74 6.06
N GLU A 24 -0.85 9.45 5.65
CA GLU A 24 -1.35 8.09 5.43
C GLU A 24 -1.86 7.97 3.99
N CYS A 25 -1.48 6.89 3.32
CA CYS A 25 -1.94 6.53 1.99
C CYS A 25 -2.27 5.05 1.96
N THR A 26 -3.40 4.70 1.34
CA THR A 26 -3.72 3.30 1.04
C THR A 26 -3.06 2.93 -0.28
N SER A 27 -2.11 1.99 -0.28
CA SER A 27 -1.47 1.51 -1.51
C SER A 27 -2.51 0.92 -2.47
N PRO A 28 -2.42 1.19 -3.78
CA PRO A 28 -3.27 0.54 -4.77
C PRO A 28 -2.93 -0.97 -4.89
N PRO A 29 -3.83 -1.80 -5.46
CA PRO A 29 -3.49 -3.17 -5.78
C PRO A 29 -2.34 -3.25 -6.80
N SER A 30 -1.38 -4.14 -6.57
CA SER A 30 -0.43 -4.55 -7.61
C SER A 30 -0.97 -5.80 -8.31
N TYR A 31 -0.88 -5.82 -9.64
CA TYR A 31 -1.32 -6.95 -10.48
C TYR A 31 -0.16 -7.85 -10.92
N THR A 32 1.04 -7.64 -10.37
CA THR A 32 2.17 -8.54 -10.61
C THR A 32 2.04 -9.78 -9.73
N GLU A 33 2.08 -10.98 -10.31
CA GLU A 33 2.00 -12.24 -9.56
C GLU A 33 3.28 -12.53 -8.71
N THR A 34 4.31 -11.70 -8.85
CA THR A 34 5.56 -11.79 -8.09
C THR A 34 5.72 -10.61 -7.16
N ILE A 35 6.60 -10.77 -6.17
CA ILE A 35 7.09 -9.67 -5.33
C ILE A 35 7.63 -8.58 -6.25
N SER A 36 7.20 -7.34 -6.04
CA SER A 36 7.65 -6.19 -6.83
C SER A 36 7.87 -4.97 -5.95
N ALA A 37 9.07 -4.38 -6.05
CA ALA A 37 9.38 -3.10 -5.44
C ALA A 37 9.12 -1.99 -6.45
N VAL A 38 8.32 -1.00 -6.07
CA VAL A 38 8.04 0.20 -6.87
C VAL A 38 8.56 1.44 -6.16
N PRO A 39 9.08 2.45 -6.89
CA PRO A 39 9.43 3.71 -6.28
C PRO A 39 8.19 4.35 -5.64
N LEU A 40 8.35 4.89 -4.43
CA LEU A 40 7.32 5.62 -3.70
C LEU A 40 7.70 7.10 -3.67
N LYS A 41 6.81 7.94 -4.17
CA LYS A 41 7.04 9.38 -4.27
C LYS A 41 5.91 10.17 -3.66
N LEU A 42 6.25 11.35 -3.17
CA LEU A 42 5.30 12.32 -2.64
C LEU A 42 5.10 13.45 -3.63
N VAL A 43 3.84 13.71 -3.97
CA VAL A 43 3.41 14.74 -4.92
C VAL A 43 2.58 15.79 -4.18
N LEU A 44 2.98 17.05 -4.34
CA LEU A 44 2.30 18.20 -3.75
C LEU A 44 1.56 18.98 -4.84
N ASP A 45 0.22 18.98 -4.79
CA ASP A 45 -0.59 19.86 -5.63
C ASP A 45 -0.78 21.19 -4.89
N TRP A 46 0.14 22.14 -5.11
CA TRP A 46 -0.08 23.52 -4.69
C TRP A 46 -1.03 24.20 -5.70
N GLN A 47 -2.21 24.62 -5.24
CA GLN A 47 -3.08 25.45 -6.07
C GLN A 47 -2.91 26.91 -5.66
N VAL A 48 -2.40 27.72 -6.59
CA VAL A 48 -2.27 29.17 -6.42
C VAL A 48 -3.66 29.75 -6.17
N HIS A 49 -3.96 30.10 -4.92
CA HIS A 49 -5.16 30.87 -4.62
C HIS A 49 -4.88 32.34 -4.96
N ASP A 50 -5.54 32.77 -6.04
CA ASP A 50 -6.00 34.13 -6.33
C ASP A 50 -4.97 35.28 -6.33
N GLY A 51 -4.52 35.65 -7.54
CA GLY A 51 -4.48 37.07 -7.92
C GLY A 51 -3.19 37.88 -7.76
N ILE A 52 -2.05 37.32 -7.33
CA ILE A 52 -0.76 38.04 -7.38
C ILE A 52 0.23 37.26 -8.24
N SER A 53 0.12 37.46 -9.55
CA SER A 53 1.04 36.95 -10.56
C SER A 53 2.17 37.95 -10.79
N GLU A 54 3.18 38.02 -9.93
CA GLU A 54 4.41 38.74 -10.31
C GLU A 54 5.65 38.41 -9.48
N TYR A 55 6.03 37.14 -9.38
CA TYR A 55 7.46 36.80 -9.29
C TYR A 55 7.70 35.48 -10.03
N GLN A 56 8.56 35.60 -11.03
CA GLN A 56 9.03 34.60 -11.98
C GLN A 56 8.67 33.14 -11.72
N HIS A 57 7.86 32.65 -12.65
CA HIS A 57 7.41 31.31 -12.92
C HIS A 57 8.62 30.38 -13.19
N GLU A 58 9.29 29.90 -12.14
CA GLU A 58 9.87 28.55 -12.23
C GLU A 58 8.66 27.60 -12.31
N LYS A 59 8.66 26.72 -13.32
CA LYS A 59 7.59 25.77 -13.61
C LYS A 59 6.88 25.33 -12.33
N ALA A 60 5.55 25.25 -12.35
CA ALA A 60 4.81 24.36 -11.45
C ALA A 60 5.30 22.92 -11.71
N SER A 61 6.48 22.58 -11.21
CA SER A 61 6.80 21.21 -10.86
C SER A 61 5.79 20.86 -9.80
N SER A 62 4.99 19.83 -10.05
CA SER A 62 4.63 18.95 -8.94
C SER A 62 5.95 18.68 -8.23
N ASP A 63 6.18 19.30 -7.09
CA ASP A 63 7.41 19.11 -6.31
C ASP A 63 7.37 17.66 -5.83
N MET A 64 7.95 16.82 -6.67
CA MET A 64 8.01 15.39 -6.50
C MET A 64 9.19 15.13 -5.58
N LEU A 65 8.91 14.85 -4.32
CA LEU A 65 9.94 14.47 -3.36
C LEU A 65 10.32 13.02 -3.64
N ASP A 66 11.41 12.83 -4.39
CA ASP A 66 12.05 11.54 -4.58
C ASP A 66 13.11 11.34 -3.49
N ALA A 67 12.69 10.70 -2.39
CA ALA A 67 13.57 10.35 -1.29
C ALA A 67 14.30 9.00 -1.53
N GLY A 68 14.20 8.41 -2.73
CA GLY A 68 14.70 7.06 -2.99
C GLY A 68 13.97 5.98 -2.20
N LEU A 69 12.71 6.24 -1.84
CA LEU A 69 11.86 5.30 -1.11
C LEU A 69 11.26 4.29 -2.08
N TYR A 70 11.10 3.06 -1.59
CA TYR A 70 10.46 1.98 -2.33
C TYR A 70 9.37 1.35 -1.49
N PHE A 71 8.28 0.97 -2.15
CA PHE A 71 7.22 0.16 -1.58
C PHE A 71 7.28 -1.23 -2.19
N GLU A 72 7.34 -2.27 -1.36
CA GLU A 72 7.39 -3.66 -1.79
C GLU A 72 6.01 -4.30 -1.69
N TYR A 73 5.47 -4.72 -2.82
CA TYR A 73 4.30 -5.59 -2.88
C TYR A 73 4.73 -7.04 -2.68
N TYR A 74 4.02 -7.74 -1.80
CA TYR A 74 4.22 -9.17 -1.55
C TYR A 74 3.20 -10.01 -2.31
N GLU A 75 3.56 -11.28 -2.55
CA GLU A 75 2.62 -12.27 -3.07
C GLU A 75 1.45 -12.53 -2.12
N HIS A 76 0.30 -12.91 -2.68
CA HIS A 76 -0.88 -13.26 -1.90
C HIS A 76 -0.60 -14.45 -0.97
N ALA A 77 -1.17 -14.41 0.24
CA ALA A 77 -1.18 -15.56 1.13
C ALA A 77 -1.90 -16.72 0.43
N LEU A 78 -1.28 -17.90 0.45
CA LEU A 78 -1.82 -19.06 -0.25
C LEU A 78 -1.81 -20.28 0.65
N ALA A 79 -3.00 -20.76 1.01
CA ALA A 79 -3.17 -22.04 1.71
C ALA A 79 -3.18 -23.18 0.67
N LEU A 80 -2.23 -24.10 0.79
CA LEU A 80 -2.05 -25.24 -0.11
C LEU A 80 -2.75 -26.50 0.39
N SER A 81 -2.70 -26.75 1.69
CA SER A 81 -3.30 -27.94 2.29
C SER A 81 -3.76 -27.68 3.71
N VAL A 82 -4.74 -28.48 4.14
CA VAL A 82 -5.24 -28.53 5.51
C VAL A 82 -5.32 -29.98 5.97
N TYR A 83 -4.87 -30.24 7.20
CA TYR A 83 -4.92 -31.56 7.81
C TYR A 83 -5.19 -31.45 9.33
N PRO A 84 -6.10 -32.28 9.89
CA PRO A 84 -7.04 -33.15 9.18
C PRO A 84 -8.13 -32.34 8.43
N GLN A 85 -8.76 -32.95 7.43
CA GLN A 85 -9.86 -32.31 6.68
C GLN A 85 -11.23 -32.47 7.35
N THR A 86 -11.29 -33.20 8.47
CA THR A 86 -12.52 -33.49 9.20
C THR A 86 -12.28 -33.43 10.70
N GLY A 87 -13.35 -33.16 11.44
CA GLY A 87 -13.34 -33.09 12.90
C GLY A 87 -14.77 -33.10 13.46
N PRO A 88 -14.95 -33.25 14.78
CA PRO A 88 -16.26 -33.17 15.42
C PRO A 88 -16.92 -31.81 15.20
N SER A 89 -18.25 -31.78 15.05
CA SER A 89 -19.02 -30.54 14.90
C SER A 89 -18.97 -29.63 16.14
N CYS A 90 -18.63 -30.18 17.30
CA CYS A 90 -18.37 -29.42 18.51
C CYS A 90 -16.98 -28.75 18.56
N GLY A 91 -16.14 -28.95 17.54
CA GLY A 91 -14.81 -28.36 17.42
C GLY A 91 -13.73 -29.08 18.23
N GLY A 92 -12.63 -28.37 18.51
CA GLY A 92 -11.47 -28.89 19.25
C GLY A 92 -10.41 -29.59 18.39
N THR A 93 -10.62 -29.72 17.09
CA THR A 93 -9.62 -30.25 16.16
C THR A 93 -8.56 -29.20 15.87
N VAL A 94 -7.30 -29.50 16.22
CA VAL A 94 -6.15 -28.68 15.81
C VAL A 94 -5.89 -28.92 14.33
N LEU A 95 -5.94 -27.85 13.54
CA LEU A 95 -5.65 -27.89 12.11
C LEU A 95 -4.21 -27.50 11.85
N GLN A 96 -3.56 -28.26 10.99
CA GLN A 96 -2.32 -27.88 10.35
C GLN A 96 -2.63 -27.37 8.95
N ILE A 97 -2.26 -26.11 8.69
CA ILE A 97 -2.41 -25.48 7.37
C ILE A 97 -1.01 -25.29 6.79
N GLN A 98 -0.77 -25.85 5.61
CA GLN A 98 0.46 -25.62 4.86
C GLN A 98 0.22 -24.61 3.76
N GLY A 99 1.17 -23.72 3.51
CA GLY A 99 1.00 -22.64 2.54
C GLY A 99 2.14 -21.62 2.57
N LYS A 100 1.91 -20.49 1.90
CA LYS A 100 2.78 -19.32 1.90
C LYS A 100 2.15 -18.22 2.75
N PHE A 101 2.78 -17.91 3.88
CA PHE A 101 2.27 -16.94 4.86
C PHE A 101 3.30 -15.93 5.35
N ASN A 102 4.55 -16.00 4.89
CA ASN A 102 5.72 -15.34 5.50
C ASN A 102 5.64 -13.81 5.54
N HIS A 103 4.85 -13.18 4.67
CA HIS A 103 4.70 -11.72 4.59
C HIS A 103 3.47 -11.19 5.34
N TYR A 104 2.70 -12.07 6.01
CA TYR A 104 1.47 -11.70 6.70
C TYR A 104 1.67 -11.80 8.21
N PRO A 105 1.82 -10.67 8.93
CA PRO A 105 2.04 -10.68 10.38
C PRO A 105 0.82 -11.17 11.16
N LEU A 106 -0.36 -11.12 10.53
CA LEU A 106 -1.63 -11.57 11.10
C LEU A 106 -2.37 -12.41 10.05
N VAL A 107 -2.62 -13.66 10.38
CA VAL A 107 -3.47 -14.58 9.61
C VAL A 107 -4.60 -15.05 10.51
N TYR A 108 -5.82 -15.08 9.97
CA TYR A 108 -7.01 -15.54 10.67
C TYR A 108 -7.51 -16.79 9.94
N CYS A 109 -7.72 -17.87 10.69
CA CYS A 109 -8.36 -19.07 10.17
C CYS A 109 -9.81 -19.08 10.62
N GLN A 110 -10.73 -19.24 9.66
CA GLN A 110 -12.15 -19.41 9.93
C GLN A 110 -12.60 -20.73 9.33
N VAL A 111 -13.22 -21.57 10.16
CA VAL A 111 -13.89 -22.81 9.75
C VAL A 111 -15.38 -22.57 9.94
N GLY A 112 -16.15 -22.62 8.85
CA GLY A 112 -17.56 -22.26 8.84
C GLY A 112 -18.18 -22.46 7.47
#